data_AF-A0A6B9YQQ2-F1
#
_entry.id   AF-A0A6B9YQQ2-F1
#
_cell.length_a   1.000
_cell.length_b   1.000
_cell.length_c   1.000
_cell.angle_alpha   90.00
_cell.angle_beta   90.00
_cell.angle_gamma   90.00
#
_symmetry.space_group_name_H-M   'P 1'
#
loop_
_entity.id
_entity.type
_entity.pdbx_description
1 polymer ?
#
loop_
_entity_poly.entity_id
_entity_poly.type
_entity_poly.pdbx_seq_one_letter_code
_entity_poly.pdbx_strand_id
1 'polypeptide(L)'
;MTSTRMNAVICWLAVAGYEILLARFSLMRPRWLTAPSAAILLTPLIGSTLLLPLTRVFDWTAADISQLTGPYILEKSPWDTDASGNSGLDMIVFYRPRLVPFMRHLSQRASFGDDECNPGAATAQTDPQRRTVHFHCPSREDGKPAIDVILPLR
;
A
#
# COMPACT_ATOMS: atom_id res chain seq x y z
N MET A 1 -13.51 -6.49 0.25
CA MET A 1 -13.46 -5.07 -0.18
C MET A 1 -13.94 -4.08 0.88
N THR A 2 -14.48 -4.50 2.03
CA THR A 2 -15.05 -3.59 3.05
C THR A 2 -14.01 -2.89 3.94
N SER A 3 -12.88 -3.53 4.25
CA SER A 3 -11.89 -3.00 5.19
C SER A 3 -11.13 -1.76 4.68
N THR A 4 -10.82 -1.67 3.38
CA THR A 4 -10.02 -0.57 2.81
C THR A 4 -10.80 0.74 2.78
N ARG A 5 -12.08 0.70 2.37
CA ARG A 5 -12.94 1.89 2.36
C ARG A 5 -13.25 2.37 3.78
N MET A 6 -13.43 1.45 4.73
CA MET A 6 -13.67 1.80 6.13
C MET A 6 -12.46 2.50 6.76
N ASN A 7 -11.24 1.99 6.51
CA ASN A 7 -10.01 2.63 6.98
C ASN A 7 -9.84 4.03 6.34
N ALA A 8 -10.10 4.16 5.03
CA ALA A 8 -10.05 5.46 4.37
C ALA A 8 -11.04 6.46 5.00
N VAL A 9 -12.27 6.03 5.26
CA VAL A 9 -13.30 6.86 5.92
C VAL A 9 -12.86 7.27 7.33
N ILE A 10 -12.29 6.36 8.12
CA ILE A 10 -11.78 6.66 9.47
C ILE A 10 -10.65 7.69 9.40
N CYS A 11 -9.71 7.53 8.47
CA CYS A 11 -8.61 8.47 8.29
C CYS A 11 -9.11 9.85 7.86
N TRP A 12 -10.04 9.93 6.91
CA TRP A 12 -10.65 11.19 6.50
C TRP A 12 -11.45 11.85 7.63
N LEU A 13 -12.15 11.08 8.45
CA LEU A 13 -12.83 11.57 9.66
C LEU A 13 -11.84 12.13 10.68
N ALA A 14 -10.68 11.49 10.86
CA ALA A 14 -9.64 11.98 11.77
C ALA A 14 -9.05 13.31 11.29
N VAL A 15 -8.75 13.42 9.99
CA VAL A 15 -8.26 14.67 9.37
C VAL A 15 -9.30 15.78 9.52
N ALA A 16 -10.55 15.51 9.14
CA ALA A 16 -11.63 16.49 9.28
C ALA A 16 -11.87 16.90 10.75
N GLY A 17 -11.83 15.95 11.68
CA GLY A 17 -11.96 16.21 13.11
C GLY A 17 -10.84 17.10 13.64
N TYR A 18 -9.60 16.86 13.20
CA TYR A 18 -8.45 17.68 13.55
C TYR A 18 -8.58 19.12 13.03
N GLU A 19 -9.00 19.31 11.77
CA GLU A 19 -9.25 20.63 11.21
C GLU A 19 -10.36 21.38 11.95
N ILE A 20 -11.45 20.71 12.32
CA ILE A 20 -12.54 21.29 13.11
C ILE A 20 -12.03 21.73 14.49
N LEU A 21 -11.22 20.90 15.16
CA LEU A 21 -10.62 21.24 16.46
C LEU A 21 -9.68 22.45 16.34
N LEU A 22 -8.86 22.52 15.30
CA LEU A 22 -8.01 23.68 15.03
C LEU A 22 -8.81 24.95 14.77
N ALA A 23 -9.88 24.86 13.98
CA ALA A 23 -10.79 25.98 13.73
C ALA A 23 -11.49 26.45 15.01
N ARG A 24 -11.84 25.53 15.91
CA ARG A 24 -12.40 25.88 17.23
C ARG A 24 -11.36 26.48 18.17
N PHE A 25 -10.13 25.97 18.14
CA PHE A 25 -9.04 26.47 18.97
C PHE A 25 -8.63 27.90 18.59
N SER A 26 -8.61 28.23 17.29
CA SER A 26 -8.34 29.58 16.80
C SER A 26 -9.42 30.60 17.18
N LEU A 27 -10.65 30.13 17.48
CA LEU A 27 -11.75 30.97 17.95
C LEU A 27 -11.71 31.24 19.46
N MET A 28 -10.99 30.44 20.26
CA MET A 28 -10.86 30.65 21.71
C MET A 28 -10.00 31.88 22.02
N ARG A 29 -10.39 32.63 23.06
CA ARG A 29 -9.59 33.74 23.62
C ARG A 29 -8.73 33.22 24.78
N PRO A 30 -7.50 33.73 24.99
CA PRO A 30 -6.86 34.82 24.25
C PRO A 30 -6.28 34.37 22.90
N ARG A 31 -6.71 35.04 21.82
CA ARG A 31 -6.40 34.68 20.42
C ARG A 31 -4.92 34.72 20.07
N TRP A 32 -4.14 35.49 20.83
CA TRP A 32 -2.72 35.71 20.56
C TRP A 32 -1.83 34.51 20.92
N LEU A 33 -2.30 33.63 21.82
CA LEU A 33 -1.64 32.36 22.15
C LEU A 33 -2.16 31.21 21.27
N THR A 34 -3.43 31.24 20.91
CA THR A 34 -4.05 30.15 20.14
C THR A 34 -3.67 30.17 18.66
N ALA A 35 -3.49 31.35 18.06
CA ALA A 35 -3.07 31.49 16.66
C ALA A 35 -1.67 30.90 16.35
N PRO A 36 -0.58 31.22 17.08
CA PRO A 36 0.73 30.63 16.79
C PRO A 36 0.75 29.13 17.06
N SER A 37 0.04 28.67 18.09
CA SER A 37 -0.11 27.25 18.40
C SER A 37 -0.83 26.49 17.27
N ALA A 38 -1.90 27.07 16.70
CA ALA A 38 -2.59 26.51 15.54
C ALA A 38 -1.70 26.45 14.30
N ALA A 39 -0.84 27.46 14.07
CA ALA A 39 0.11 27.46 12.97
C ALA A 39 1.18 26.35 13.10
N ILE A 40 1.73 26.17 14.30
CA ILE A 40 2.67 25.06 14.59
C ILE A 40 1.99 23.71 14.37
N LEU A 41 0.74 23.56 14.80
CA LEU A 41 -0.06 22.35 14.62
C LEU A 41 -0.47 22.08 13.17
N LEU A 42 -0.58 23.11 12.32
CA LEU A 42 -0.82 22.97 10.89
C LEU A 42 0.44 22.61 10.10
N THR A 43 1.63 22.93 10.62
CA THR A 43 2.91 22.69 9.94
C THR A 43 3.12 21.21 9.57
N PRO A 44 2.91 20.21 10.46
CA PRO A 44 3.02 18.81 10.07
C PRO A 44 1.91 18.37 9.11
N LEU A 45 0.73 18.99 9.16
CA LEU A 45 -0.36 18.69 8.22
C LEU A 45 0.01 19.15 6.80
N ILE A 46 0.49 20.39 6.66
CA ILE A 46 0.95 20.98 5.40
C ILE A 46 2.22 20.26 4.89
N GLY A 47 3.14 19.93 5.79
CA GLY A 47 4.32 19.14 5.48
C GLY A 47 3.92 17.75 4.95
N SER A 48 2.94 17.11 5.58
CA SER A 48 2.42 15.83 5.12
C SER A 48 1.72 15.96 3.76
N THR A 49 0.89 16.97 3.52
CA THR A 49 0.17 17.13 2.23
C THR A 49 1.09 17.49 1.06
N LEU A 50 2.16 18.27 1.30
CA LEU A 50 3.08 18.73 0.25
C LEU A 50 4.23 17.76 -0.05
N LEU A 51 4.78 17.08 0.97
CA LEU A 51 5.95 16.20 0.78
C LEU A 51 5.56 14.75 0.43
N LEU A 52 4.40 14.30 0.90
CA LEU A 52 3.86 12.97 0.65
C LEU A 52 2.40 13.15 0.28
N PRO A 53 2.04 13.31 -1.01
CA PRO A 53 0.66 13.60 -1.37
C PRO A 53 -0.24 12.64 -0.59
N LEU A 54 -1.09 13.16 0.31
CA LEU A 54 -1.93 12.31 1.17
C LEU A 54 -2.73 11.34 0.28
N THR A 55 -3.03 11.77 -0.94
CA THR A 55 -3.58 10.93 -1.99
C THR A 55 -2.72 9.72 -2.31
N ARG A 56 -1.39 9.69 -2.28
CA ARG A 56 -0.60 8.44 -2.43
C ARG A 56 -0.58 7.55 -1.17
N VAL A 57 -0.72 8.14 0.03
CA VAL A 57 -0.83 7.36 1.28
C VAL A 57 -2.23 6.74 1.42
N PHE A 58 -3.25 7.40 0.87
CA PHE A 58 -4.65 6.99 0.92
C PHE A 58 -5.21 6.46 -0.42
N ASP A 59 -4.47 6.61 -1.53
CA ASP A 59 -4.62 5.85 -2.77
C ASP A 59 -4.07 4.47 -2.46
N TRP A 60 -4.94 3.69 -1.84
CA TRP A 60 -5.00 2.27 -2.11
C TRP A 60 -5.53 2.09 -3.54
N THR A 61 -4.88 2.73 -4.54
CA THR A 61 -5.22 2.67 -5.95
C THR A 61 -5.12 1.23 -6.37
N ALA A 62 -6.29 0.59 -6.41
CA ALA A 62 -6.56 -0.73 -6.98
C ALA A 62 -5.36 -1.69 -6.92
N ALA A 63 -4.72 -1.84 -5.76
CA ALA A 63 -3.81 -2.95 -5.57
C ALA A 63 -4.65 -4.19 -5.87
N ASP A 64 -4.28 -4.91 -6.92
CA ASP A 64 -5.09 -6.03 -7.39
C ASP A 64 -4.93 -7.14 -6.36
N ILE A 65 -5.88 -7.16 -5.43
CA ILE A 65 -5.87 -8.09 -4.32
C ILE A 65 -6.64 -9.33 -4.78
N SER A 66 -5.89 -10.38 -5.10
CA SER A 66 -6.43 -11.69 -5.41
C SER A 66 -6.32 -12.61 -4.21
N GLN A 67 -7.30 -13.50 -4.03
CA GLN A 67 -7.23 -14.51 -2.99
C GLN A 67 -6.32 -15.66 -3.44
N LEU A 68 -5.37 -16.02 -2.58
CA LEU A 68 -4.58 -17.24 -2.72
C LEU A 68 -5.22 -18.37 -1.90
N THR A 69 -4.60 -19.54 -1.89
CA THR A 69 -5.10 -20.68 -1.13
C THR A 69 -5.08 -20.40 0.37
N GLY A 70 -6.20 -20.67 1.06
CA GLY A 70 -6.28 -20.57 2.51
C GLY A 70 -6.38 -19.13 3.03
N PRO A 71 -5.62 -18.73 4.07
CA PRO A 71 -5.65 -17.39 4.64
C PRO A 71 -4.74 -16.38 3.90
N TYR A 72 -4.10 -16.80 2.80
CA TYR A 72 -3.16 -15.96 2.07
C TYR A 72 -3.87 -15.14 0.99
N ILE A 73 -3.39 -13.93 0.78
CA ILE A 73 -3.82 -13.06 -0.30
C ILE A 73 -2.59 -12.55 -1.05
N LEU A 74 -2.75 -12.32 -2.35
CA LEU A 74 -1.76 -11.66 -3.18
C LEU A 74 -2.20 -10.23 -3.41
N GLU A 75 -1.28 -9.30 -3.23
CA GLU A 75 -1.44 -7.89 -3.57
C GLU A 75 -0.42 -7.54 -4.65
N LYS A 76 -0.90 -7.07 -5.81
CA LYS A 76 -0.04 -6.53 -6.86
C LYS A 76 0.00 -5.01 -6.74
N SER A 77 1.19 -4.46 -6.51
CA SER A 77 1.42 -3.02 -6.40
C SER A 77 2.36 -2.57 -7.51
N PRO A 78 1.95 -1.68 -8.43
CA PRO A 78 2.87 -1.09 -9.36
C PRO A 78 3.87 -0.20 -8.61
N TRP A 79 5.11 -0.16 -9.07
CA TRP A 79 6.13 0.79 -8.61
C TRP A 79 6.78 1.44 -9.82
N ASP A 80 7.19 2.69 -9.65
CA ASP A 80 7.89 3.46 -10.66
C ASP A 80 9.03 4.22 -9.97
N THR A 81 10.22 4.17 -10.55
CA THR A 81 11.34 4.99 -10.12
C THR A 81 11.44 6.18 -11.05
N ASP A 82 10.76 7.27 -10.67
CA ASP A 82 10.60 8.53 -11.41
C ASP A 82 11.91 9.09 -12.03
N ALA A 83 13.08 8.71 -11.51
CA ALA A 83 14.40 9.17 -11.96
C ALA A 83 15.13 8.25 -12.95
N SER A 84 14.75 6.97 -13.06
CA SER A 84 15.47 5.98 -13.88
C SER A 84 14.68 5.46 -15.08
N GLY A 85 13.39 5.79 -15.16
CA GLY A 85 12.49 5.24 -16.17
C GLY A 85 12.26 3.73 -16.01
N ASN A 86 12.63 3.17 -14.86
CA ASN A 86 12.36 1.78 -14.52
C ASN A 86 11.08 1.70 -13.71
N SER A 87 10.11 1.00 -14.28
CA SER A 87 8.83 0.66 -13.67
C SER A 87 8.71 -0.84 -13.53
N GLY A 88 7.80 -1.26 -12.67
CA GLY A 88 7.54 -2.67 -12.49
C GLY A 88 6.38 -2.93 -11.55
N LEU A 89 6.35 -4.15 -11.04
CA LEU A 89 5.30 -4.63 -10.15
C LEU A 89 5.88 -5.40 -8.97
N ASP A 90 5.41 -5.04 -7.79
CA ASP A 90 5.63 -5.78 -6.56
C ASP A 90 4.49 -6.76 -6.35
N MET A 91 4.84 -8.02 -6.18
CA MET A 91 3.93 -9.08 -5.78
C MET A 91 4.14 -9.36 -4.29
N ILE A 92 3.17 -8.98 -3.48
CA ILE A 92 3.25 -9.10 -2.02
C ILE A 92 2.21 -10.10 -1.55
N VAL A 93 2.66 -11.14 -0.86
CA VAL A 93 1.78 -12.13 -0.23
C VAL A 93 1.60 -11.78 1.23
N PHE A 94 0.34 -11.57 1.62
CA PHE A 94 -0.02 -11.34 3.01
C PHE A 94 -0.77 -12.54 3.58
N TYR A 95 -0.48 -12.85 4.85
CA TYR A 95 -1.35 -13.67 5.69
C TYR A 95 -2.45 -12.79 6.29
N ARG A 96 -3.71 -13.16 6.04
CA ARG A 96 -4.90 -12.50 6.59
C ARG A 96 -5.71 -13.51 7.42
N PRO A 97 -5.71 -13.39 8.76
CA PRO A 97 -6.52 -14.25 9.62
C PRO A 97 -8.02 -14.11 9.29
N ARG A 98 -8.76 -15.23 9.23
CA ARG A 98 -10.21 -15.23 8.95
C ARG A 98 -11.03 -14.48 10.01
N LEU A 99 -10.61 -14.58 11.27
CA LEU A 99 -11.28 -13.94 12.40
C LEU A 99 -11.03 -12.43 12.47
N VAL A 100 -9.95 -11.95 11.86
CA VAL A 100 -9.45 -10.58 11.99
C VAL A 100 -9.05 -10.03 10.61
N PRO A 101 -10.00 -9.85 9.67
CA PRO A 101 -9.69 -9.61 8.25
C PRO A 101 -9.04 -8.25 7.96
N PHE A 102 -9.01 -7.35 8.94
CA PHE A 102 -8.32 -6.06 8.86
C PHE A 102 -6.83 -6.17 9.16
N MET A 103 -6.39 -7.23 9.85
CA MET A 103 -4.98 -7.48 10.13
C MET A 103 -4.37 -8.20 8.93
N ARG A 104 -3.23 -7.70 8.45
CA ARG A 104 -2.44 -8.31 7.37
C ARG A 104 -1.00 -8.39 7.84
N HIS A 105 -0.40 -9.58 7.74
CA HIS A 105 1.02 -9.78 7.98
C HIS A 105 1.71 -10.05 6.67
N LEU A 106 2.80 -9.32 6.40
CA LEU A 106 3.62 -9.57 5.22
C LEU A 106 4.29 -10.94 5.39
N SER A 107 3.93 -11.90 4.54
CA SER A 107 4.56 -13.21 4.52
C SER A 107 5.74 -13.21 3.56
N GLN A 108 5.54 -12.79 2.31
CA GLN A 108 6.59 -12.74 1.28
C GLN A 108 6.38 -11.60 0.28
N ARG A 109 7.46 -11.23 -0.41
CA ARG A 109 7.45 -10.23 -1.49
C ARG A 109 8.44 -10.63 -2.58
N ALA A 110 8.03 -10.46 -3.83
CA ALA A 110 8.88 -10.50 -5.00
C ALA A 110 8.64 -9.25 -5.85
N SER A 111 9.68 -8.75 -6.51
CA SER A 111 9.63 -7.55 -7.34
C SER A 111 10.05 -7.92 -8.75
N PHE A 112 9.29 -7.47 -9.74
CA PHE A 112 9.53 -7.74 -11.15
C PHE A 112 9.59 -6.43 -11.92
N GLY A 113 10.70 -6.19 -12.63
CA GLY A 113 10.87 -5.03 -13.52
C GLY A 113 10.26 -5.26 -14.90
N ASP A 114 9.83 -4.17 -15.54
CA ASP A 114 9.32 -4.17 -16.92
C ASP A 114 10.39 -4.53 -17.96
N ASP A 115 11.67 -4.38 -17.61
CA ASP A 115 12.85 -4.68 -18.43
C ASP A 115 13.20 -6.17 -18.46
N GLU A 116 12.89 -6.87 -17.37
CA GLU A 116 13.20 -8.28 -17.15
C GLU A 116 12.13 -9.22 -17.71
N CYS A 117 10.85 -8.94 -17.44
CA CYS A 117 9.73 -9.81 -17.78
C CYS A 117 8.45 -9.01 -18.08
N ASN A 118 7.29 -9.65 -18.21
CA ASN A 118 5.99 -9.00 -18.32
C ASN A 118 5.30 -8.98 -16.94
N PRO A 119 5.57 -7.96 -16.09
CA PRO A 119 5.04 -7.91 -14.72
C PRO A 119 3.52 -7.81 -14.67
N GLY A 120 2.87 -7.23 -15.69
CA GLY A 120 1.41 -7.15 -15.77
C GLY A 120 0.73 -8.52 -15.82
N ALA A 121 1.40 -9.53 -16.38
CA ALA A 121 0.93 -10.91 -16.46
C ALA A 121 1.54 -11.81 -15.37
N ALA A 122 2.29 -11.25 -14.40
CA ALA A 122 2.89 -12.04 -13.32
C ALA A 122 1.82 -12.66 -12.40
N THR A 123 2.06 -13.88 -11.95
CA THR A 123 1.15 -14.67 -11.12
C THR A 123 1.86 -15.25 -9.90
N ALA A 124 1.12 -15.56 -8.84
CA ALA A 124 1.66 -16.24 -7.68
C ALA A 124 0.76 -17.40 -7.29
N GLN A 125 1.36 -18.51 -6.89
CA GLN A 125 0.68 -19.69 -6.42
C GLN A 125 1.28 -20.13 -5.09
N THR A 126 0.44 -20.37 -4.10
CA THR A 126 0.84 -20.90 -2.80
C THR A 126 0.79 -22.42 -2.81
N ASP A 127 1.84 -23.07 -2.34
CA ASP A 127 1.86 -24.49 -2.00
C ASP A 127 1.76 -24.65 -0.47
N PRO A 128 0.59 -25.02 0.07
CA PRO A 128 0.40 -25.20 1.50
C PRO A 128 1.17 -26.39 2.08
N GLN A 129 1.42 -27.43 1.27
CA GLN A 129 2.12 -28.64 1.74
C GLN A 129 3.60 -28.35 1.95
N ARG A 130 4.21 -27.62 1.00
CA ARG A 130 5.63 -27.25 1.06
C ARG A 130 5.88 -25.94 1.81
N ARG A 131 4.81 -25.23 2.21
CA ARG A 131 4.87 -23.88 2.80
C ARG A 131 5.71 -22.94 1.95
N THR A 132 5.44 -22.89 0.65
CA THR A 132 6.16 -22.02 -0.30
C THR A 132 5.18 -21.22 -1.15
N VAL A 133 5.63 -20.08 -1.67
CA VAL A 133 4.97 -19.34 -2.73
C VAL A 133 5.84 -19.41 -3.96
N HIS A 134 5.25 -19.77 -5.09
CA HIS A 134 5.85 -19.67 -6.39
C HIS A 134 5.35 -18.40 -7.08
N PHE A 135 6.25 -17.46 -7.33
CA PHE A 135 6.00 -16.29 -8.15
C PHE A 135 6.51 -16.57 -9.56
N HIS A 136 5.66 -16.36 -10.56
CA HIS A 136 5.95 -16.59 -11.96
C HIS A 136 5.71 -15.30 -12.74
N CYS A 137 6.75 -14.78 -13.39
CA CYS A 137 6.66 -13.66 -14.32
C CYS A 137 6.96 -14.15 -15.75
N PRO A 138 5.97 -14.12 -16.67
CA PRO A 138 6.17 -14.60 -18.03
C PRO A 138 7.11 -13.67 -18.80
N SER A 139 7.77 -14.21 -19.83
CA SER A 139 8.63 -13.40 -20.70
C SER A 139 7.82 -12.34 -21.45
N ARG A 140 8.44 -11.17 -21.67
CA ARG A 140 7.83 -10.07 -22.43
C ARG A 140 7.96 -10.26 -23.95
N GLU A 141 9.05 -10.89 -24.37
CA GLU A 141 9.40 -11.13 -25.77
C GLU A 141 9.80 -12.60 -25.97
N ASP A 142 9.56 -13.10 -27.18
CA ASP A 142 10.01 -14.43 -27.61
C ASP A 142 11.55 -14.47 -27.59
N GLY A 143 12.13 -15.13 -26.58
CA GLY A 143 13.57 -15.33 -26.44
C GLY A 143 14.18 -14.92 -25.09
N LYS A 144 13.46 -14.17 -24.25
CA LYS A 144 13.84 -13.95 -22.85
C LYS A 144 13.26 -15.08 -21.97
N PRO A 145 14.00 -15.57 -20.96
CA PRO A 145 13.47 -16.56 -20.04
C PRO A 145 12.36 -15.95 -19.17
N ALA A 146 11.35 -16.76 -18.85
CA ALA A 146 10.43 -16.43 -17.76
C ALA A 146 11.18 -16.45 -16.42
N ILE A 147 10.72 -15.66 -15.45
CA ILE A 147 11.34 -15.55 -14.12
C ILE A 147 10.45 -16.26 -13.12
N ASP A 148 11.02 -17.27 -12.49
CA ASP A 148 10.38 -18.06 -11.44
C ASP A 148 11.11 -17.87 -10.12
N VAL A 149 10.39 -17.43 -9.08
CA VAL A 149 10.94 -17.22 -7.74
C VAL A 149 10.12 -18.04 -6.74
N ILE A 150 10.77 -18.96 -6.04
CA ILE A 150 10.12 -19.77 -5.00
C ILE A 150 10.62 -19.30 -3.64
N LEU A 151 9.73 -18.77 -2.81
CA LEU A 151 10.05 -18.28 -1.47
C LEU A 151 9.29 -19.06 -0.40
N PRO A 152 9.91 -19.35 0.77
CA PRO A 152 9.22 -20.01 1.87
C PRO A 152 8.20 -19.08 2.53
N LEU A 153 7.01 -19.57 2.84
CA LEU A 153 6.02 -18.83 3.62
C LEU A 153 6.50 -18.72 5.08
N ARG A 154 6.46 -17.50 5.62
CA ARG A 154 6.71 -17.19 7.04
C ARG A 154 5.40 -16.80 7.72
#